data_AF-A0A212CPP5-F1
#
_entry.id   AF-A0A212CPP5-F1
#
_cell.length_a   1.000
_cell.length_b   1.000
_cell.length_c   1.000
_cell.angle_alpha   90.00
_cell.angle_beta   90.00
_cell.angle_gamma   90.00
#
_symmetry.space_group_name_H-M   'P 1'
#
loop_
_entity.id
_entity.type
_entity.pdbx_description
1 polymer ?
#
loop_
_entity_poly.entity_id
_entity_poly.type
_entity_poly.pdbx_seq_one_letter_code
_entity_poly.pdbx_strand_id
1 'polypeptide(L)'
;KGFKGDASVTFIRAEFNQVVLGDSAKITVSPEGTAKYNFTCSFEFNPEGGGITLDDLAHKPVFLTVTEVLPKEKKQKEEKTMVLGQAVVDLLPLLEGESSFETLVPLHPVPGSPIEPFRSVFVAEPLLTTAQISGGNLLKVTLEAAYCVPESFMPIGPLQNYMVGMQVPSAGEKDYPIFFKNGTLKLGGEREPVPRPKKWPIANILAPGANNIPDSFIVGGPYEEEEGELNRPEDREFRNQAECMKKRITWDLESRCYLDPPAVVSFQKRIADCRFWPVEITRVPLVAVPKGKSAKFEKTDDEGQFSFHGVAYVNMVPLLYPGVKKIRGAFHVYPYLDSTVYEK
;
A
#
# COMPACT_ATOMS: atom_id res chain seq x y z
N LYS A 1 -14.96 -23.85 15.00
CA LYS A 1 -15.09 -25.18 15.68
C LYS A 1 -16.56 -25.38 16.08
N GLY A 2 -17.38 -25.96 15.21
CA GLY A 2 -18.71 -26.45 15.58
C GLY A 2 -18.65 -27.71 16.46
N PHE A 3 -19.82 -28.19 16.89
CA PHE A 3 -19.94 -29.54 17.45
C PHE A 3 -19.64 -30.59 16.37
N LYS A 4 -19.14 -31.78 16.76
CA LYS A 4 -18.95 -32.90 15.82
C LYS A 4 -20.29 -33.27 15.17
N GLY A 5 -20.46 -32.94 13.89
CA GLY A 5 -21.64 -33.27 13.08
C GLY A 5 -22.36 -32.06 12.47
N ASP A 6 -22.13 -30.84 12.97
CA ASP A 6 -22.68 -29.62 12.35
C ASP A 6 -21.77 -29.14 11.22
N ALA A 7 -22.36 -28.88 10.04
CA ALA A 7 -21.65 -28.26 8.92
C ALA A 7 -21.48 -26.76 9.17
N SER A 8 -20.29 -26.21 8.89
CA SER A 8 -20.02 -24.78 9.08
C SER A 8 -20.90 -23.95 8.15
N VAL A 9 -21.43 -22.83 8.65
CA VAL A 9 -22.22 -21.88 7.86
C VAL A 9 -21.42 -20.59 7.75
N THR A 10 -21.17 -20.12 6.54
CA THR A 10 -20.28 -18.99 6.27
C THR A 10 -20.94 -17.95 5.36
N PHE A 11 -20.43 -16.72 5.38
CA PHE A 11 -20.73 -15.70 4.37
C PHE A 11 -19.46 -14.90 4.04
N ILE A 12 -19.46 -14.28 2.86
CA ILE A 12 -18.44 -13.29 2.44
C ILE A 12 -19.01 -11.89 2.66
N ARG A 13 -18.22 -11.01 3.27
CA ARG A 13 -18.39 -9.57 3.18
C ARG A 13 -17.42 -9.01 2.15
N ALA A 14 -17.91 -8.18 1.22
CA ALA A 14 -17.05 -7.40 0.33
C ALA A 14 -16.92 -5.96 0.84
N GLU A 15 -15.69 -5.43 0.85
CA GLU A 15 -15.38 -4.09 1.34
C GLU A 15 -14.36 -3.42 0.41
N PHE A 16 -14.60 -2.16 0.04
CA PHE A 16 -13.67 -1.36 -0.77
C PHE A 16 -13.60 0.06 -0.24
N ASN A 17 -12.40 0.65 -0.18
CA ASN A 17 -12.16 2.00 0.34
C ASN A 17 -12.78 2.26 1.75
N GLN A 18 -12.81 1.23 2.62
CA GLN A 18 -13.46 1.21 3.94
C GLN A 18 -15.01 1.29 3.92
N VAL A 19 -15.64 1.16 2.76
CA VAL A 19 -17.10 1.03 2.59
C VAL A 19 -17.46 -0.45 2.41
N VAL A 20 -18.48 -0.92 3.12
CA VAL A 20 -19.05 -2.27 2.92
C VAL A 20 -19.89 -2.26 1.64
N LEU A 21 -19.51 -3.07 0.66
CA LEU A 21 -20.22 -3.22 -0.62
C LEU A 21 -21.42 -4.17 -0.50
N GLY A 22 -21.35 -5.12 0.44
CA GLY A 22 -22.45 -6.02 0.77
C GLY A 22 -21.99 -7.30 1.44
N ASP A 23 -22.96 -8.05 1.96
CA ASP A 23 -22.78 -9.41 2.48
C ASP A 23 -23.44 -10.42 1.53
N SER A 24 -22.79 -11.57 1.32
CA SER A 24 -23.38 -12.70 0.59
C SER A 24 -24.53 -13.33 1.39
N ALA A 25 -25.32 -14.16 0.71
CA ALA A 25 -26.12 -15.16 1.40
C ALA A 25 -25.22 -16.04 2.29
N LYS A 26 -25.79 -16.54 3.40
CA LYS A 26 -25.15 -17.55 4.25
C LYS A 26 -25.21 -18.91 3.54
N ILE A 27 -24.06 -19.54 3.38
CA ILE A 27 -23.88 -20.82 2.69
C ILE A 27 -23.36 -21.85 3.68
N THR A 28 -23.95 -23.05 3.66
CA THR A 28 -23.39 -24.20 4.37
C THR A 28 -22.20 -24.73 3.58
N VAL A 29 -21.04 -24.80 4.21
CA VAL A 29 -19.80 -25.36 3.64
C VAL A 29 -19.98 -26.86 3.39
N SER A 30 -19.54 -27.33 2.22
CA SER A 30 -19.62 -28.73 1.82
C SER A 30 -18.72 -29.65 2.67
N PRO A 31 -18.96 -30.98 2.70
CA PRO A 31 -18.09 -31.92 3.42
C PRO A 31 -16.62 -31.88 2.99
N GLU A 32 -16.36 -31.45 1.76
CA GLU A 32 -15.04 -31.26 1.15
C GLU A 32 -14.40 -29.90 1.51
N GLY A 33 -15.04 -29.10 2.37
CA GLY A 33 -14.56 -27.78 2.79
C GLY A 33 -14.87 -26.65 1.80
N THR A 34 -15.69 -26.87 0.77
CA THR A 34 -15.94 -25.88 -0.29
C THR A 34 -17.24 -25.11 -0.09
N ALA A 35 -17.27 -23.85 -0.51
CA ALA A 35 -18.50 -23.04 -0.54
C ALA A 35 -18.57 -22.24 -1.85
N LYS A 36 -19.78 -22.12 -2.42
CA LYS A 36 -20.06 -21.29 -3.60
C LYS A 36 -21.09 -20.24 -3.22
N TYR A 37 -20.66 -18.99 -3.11
CA TYR A 37 -21.49 -17.89 -2.63
C TYR A 37 -22.33 -17.22 -3.73
N ASN A 38 -21.92 -17.34 -5.00
CA ASN A 38 -22.57 -16.75 -6.17
C ASN A 38 -23.02 -15.29 -5.93
N PHE A 39 -22.13 -14.52 -5.29
CA PHE A 39 -22.39 -13.18 -4.79
C PHE A 39 -21.85 -12.13 -5.76
N THR A 40 -22.67 -11.11 -6.01
CA THR A 40 -22.32 -9.94 -6.81
C THR A 40 -22.54 -8.69 -5.97
N CYS A 41 -21.58 -7.79 -5.98
CA CYS A 41 -21.71 -6.43 -5.46
C CYS A 41 -21.16 -5.44 -6.49
N SER A 42 -21.47 -4.16 -6.31
CA SER A 42 -20.99 -3.07 -7.15
C SER A 42 -20.76 -1.82 -6.29
N PHE A 43 -20.06 -0.85 -6.87
CA PHE A 43 -19.91 0.50 -6.34
C PHE A 43 -19.96 1.50 -7.47
N GLU A 44 -20.31 2.75 -7.17
CA GLU A 44 -20.33 3.83 -8.14
C GLU A 44 -18.95 4.49 -8.22
N PHE A 45 -18.33 4.37 -9.39
CA PHE A 45 -17.19 5.19 -9.79
C PHE A 45 -17.69 6.55 -10.28
N ASN A 46 -17.11 7.66 -9.79
CA ASN A 46 -17.47 8.99 -10.23
C ASN A 46 -16.23 9.84 -10.56
N PRO A 47 -15.93 10.09 -11.85
CA PRO A 47 -14.77 10.88 -12.27
C PRO A 47 -14.91 12.37 -11.95
N GLU A 48 -16.12 12.90 -11.75
CA GLU A 48 -16.36 14.33 -11.44
C GLU A 48 -16.28 14.63 -9.93
N GLY A 49 -16.02 13.61 -9.10
CA GLY A 49 -15.73 13.74 -7.67
C GLY A 49 -16.88 13.35 -6.75
N GLY A 50 -16.59 13.26 -5.45
CA GLY A 50 -17.55 12.86 -4.41
C GLY A 50 -17.84 11.35 -4.32
N GLY A 51 -17.31 10.54 -5.26
CA GLY A 51 -17.35 9.08 -5.24
C GLY A 51 -15.96 8.45 -5.25
N ILE A 52 -15.87 7.20 -5.67
CA ILE A 52 -14.61 6.46 -5.84
C ILE A 52 -13.83 7.02 -7.04
N THR A 53 -12.53 7.24 -6.88
CA THR A 53 -11.64 7.82 -7.90
C THR A 53 -10.78 6.77 -8.62
N LEU A 54 -10.08 7.17 -9.69
CA LEU A 54 -9.11 6.29 -10.36
C LEU A 54 -7.89 5.99 -9.47
N ASP A 55 -7.50 6.90 -8.57
CA ASP A 55 -6.45 6.65 -7.57
C ASP A 55 -6.90 5.66 -6.49
N ASP A 56 -8.18 5.69 -6.08
CA ASP A 56 -8.72 4.66 -5.19
C ASP A 56 -8.59 3.27 -5.83
N LEU A 57 -8.93 3.15 -7.12
CA LEU A 57 -8.88 1.90 -7.88
C LEU A 57 -7.44 1.46 -8.20
N ALA A 58 -6.51 2.41 -8.38
CA ALA A 58 -5.09 2.13 -8.56
C ALA A 58 -4.45 1.60 -7.28
N HIS A 59 -4.87 2.15 -6.13
CA HIS A 59 -4.12 2.03 -4.89
C HIS A 59 -4.73 1.10 -3.84
N LYS A 60 -6.04 0.86 -3.87
CA LYS A 60 -6.76 0.12 -2.82
C LYS A 60 -7.33 -1.18 -3.40
N PRO A 61 -7.15 -2.33 -2.73
CA PRO A 61 -7.79 -3.57 -3.13
C PRO A 61 -9.26 -3.63 -2.67
N VAL A 62 -10.03 -4.54 -3.27
CA VAL A 62 -11.26 -5.06 -2.65
C VAL A 62 -10.87 -6.11 -1.62
N PHE A 63 -11.40 -6.01 -0.41
CA PHE A 63 -11.33 -7.05 0.61
C PHE A 63 -12.53 -7.99 0.50
N LEU A 64 -12.27 -9.30 0.57
CA LEU A 64 -13.28 -10.33 0.71
C LEU A 64 -13.08 -11.04 2.04
N THR A 65 -13.87 -10.67 3.05
CA THR A 65 -13.76 -11.15 4.43
C THR A 65 -14.73 -12.32 4.65
N VAL A 66 -14.20 -13.55 4.83
CA VAL A 66 -15.00 -14.76 5.10
C VAL A 66 -15.28 -14.89 6.59
N THR A 67 -16.54 -15.13 6.96
CA THR A 67 -17.00 -15.17 8.35
C THR A 67 -17.83 -16.43 8.65
N GLU A 68 -17.48 -17.19 9.70
CA GLU A 68 -18.27 -18.31 10.25
C GLU A 68 -19.40 -17.76 11.13
N VAL A 69 -20.60 -18.31 10.94
CA VAL A 69 -21.77 -18.13 11.79
C VAL A 69 -21.76 -19.25 12.82
N LEU A 70 -21.59 -18.92 14.10
CA LEU A 70 -21.56 -19.91 15.18
C LEU A 70 -23.00 -20.24 15.63
N PRO A 71 -23.30 -21.52 15.97
CA PRO A 71 -24.63 -21.92 16.43
C PRO A 71 -25.13 -21.09 17.62
N LYS A 72 -26.37 -20.59 17.56
CA LYS A 72 -26.97 -19.80 18.64
C LYS A 72 -27.17 -20.63 19.91
N GLU A 73 -26.49 -20.23 20.97
CA GLU A 73 -26.79 -20.71 22.32
C GLU A 73 -28.17 -20.23 22.79
N LYS A 74 -28.89 -21.05 23.57
CA LYS A 74 -30.29 -20.84 24.01
C LYS A 74 -30.55 -19.57 24.88
N LYS A 75 -29.57 -18.68 25.05
CA LYS A 75 -29.68 -17.41 25.79
C LYS A 75 -29.20 -16.18 25.01
N GLN A 76 -28.64 -16.33 23.81
CA GLN A 76 -28.13 -15.20 23.03
C GLN A 76 -29.21 -14.61 22.12
N LYS A 77 -29.45 -13.30 22.19
CA LYS A 77 -30.35 -12.59 21.25
C LYS A 77 -29.73 -12.49 19.86
N GLU A 78 -28.50 -12.00 19.82
CA GLU A 78 -27.72 -11.84 18.59
C GLU A 78 -27.08 -13.16 18.15
N GLU A 79 -26.55 -13.14 16.94
CA GLU A 79 -25.93 -14.29 16.29
C GLU A 79 -24.41 -14.11 16.34
N LYS A 80 -23.72 -15.03 17.03
CA LYS A 80 -22.28 -14.90 17.23
C LYS A 80 -21.54 -15.29 15.94
N THR A 81 -20.68 -14.41 15.45
CA THR A 81 -19.84 -14.67 14.28
C THR A 81 -18.36 -14.79 14.66
N MET A 82 -17.55 -15.31 13.73
CA MET A 82 -16.10 -15.40 13.84
C MET A 82 -15.49 -15.19 12.45
N VAL A 83 -14.66 -14.16 12.27
CA VAL A 83 -13.90 -13.99 11.02
C VAL A 83 -12.94 -15.16 10.86
N LEU A 84 -12.89 -15.73 9.66
CA LEU A 84 -12.05 -16.86 9.29
C LEU A 84 -10.85 -16.41 8.46
N GLY A 85 -11.03 -15.47 7.54
CA GLY A 85 -9.94 -15.03 6.69
C GLY A 85 -10.32 -13.82 5.87
N GLN A 86 -9.33 -13.24 5.22
CA GLN A 86 -9.49 -12.12 4.30
C GLN A 86 -8.66 -12.38 3.05
N ALA A 87 -9.32 -12.33 1.89
CA ALA A 87 -8.66 -12.28 0.59
C ALA A 87 -8.60 -10.84 0.10
N VAL A 88 -7.64 -10.55 -0.75
CA VAL A 88 -7.36 -9.23 -1.33
C VAL A 88 -7.38 -9.37 -2.85
N VAL A 89 -8.16 -8.51 -3.50
CA VAL A 89 -8.29 -8.46 -4.96
C VAL A 89 -7.75 -7.12 -5.44
N ASP A 90 -6.69 -7.17 -6.22
CA ASP A 90 -6.11 -5.99 -6.89
C ASP A 90 -6.98 -5.63 -8.09
N LEU A 91 -7.48 -4.39 -8.15
CA LEU A 91 -8.31 -3.90 -9.28
C LEU A 91 -7.49 -3.32 -10.44
N LEU A 92 -6.15 -3.34 -10.31
CA LEU A 92 -5.19 -2.87 -11.31
C LEU A 92 -5.49 -3.28 -12.77
N PRO A 93 -5.91 -4.53 -13.10
CA PRO A 93 -6.18 -4.91 -14.50
C PRO A 93 -7.21 -4.02 -15.20
N LEU A 94 -8.17 -3.46 -14.46
CA LEU A 94 -9.20 -2.56 -14.99
C LEU A 94 -8.62 -1.19 -15.42
N LEU A 95 -7.52 -0.77 -14.80
CA LEU A 95 -6.78 0.45 -15.16
C LEU A 95 -5.67 0.18 -16.20
N GLU A 96 -5.19 -1.06 -16.29
CA GLU A 96 -4.29 -1.50 -17.37
C GLU A 96 -5.07 -1.85 -18.67
N GLY A 97 -6.41 -1.77 -18.64
CA GLY A 97 -7.28 -1.69 -19.82
C GLY A 97 -8.34 -2.80 -19.94
N GLU A 98 -8.42 -3.73 -19.00
CA GLU A 98 -9.37 -4.85 -19.05
C GLU A 98 -10.80 -4.44 -18.64
N SER A 99 -11.81 -4.99 -19.31
CA SER A 99 -13.23 -4.84 -18.91
C SER A 99 -13.68 -5.80 -17.82
N SER A 100 -12.97 -6.94 -17.72
CA SER A 100 -13.38 -8.09 -16.92
C SER A 100 -12.18 -9.01 -16.77
N PHE A 101 -11.78 -9.32 -15.54
CA PHE A 101 -10.71 -10.27 -15.25
C PHE A 101 -11.19 -11.32 -14.23
N GLU A 102 -10.79 -12.58 -14.40
CA GLU A 102 -10.96 -13.61 -13.36
C GLU A 102 -9.61 -13.84 -12.67
N THR A 103 -9.60 -13.88 -11.34
CA THR A 103 -8.38 -14.10 -10.54
C THR A 103 -8.59 -15.08 -9.39
N LEU A 104 -7.54 -15.87 -9.09
CA LEU A 104 -7.48 -16.78 -7.96
C LEU A 104 -6.68 -16.11 -6.83
N VAL A 105 -7.40 -15.45 -5.93
CA VAL A 105 -6.80 -14.77 -4.77
C VAL A 105 -6.73 -15.67 -3.54
N PRO A 106 -5.64 -15.62 -2.75
CA PRO A 106 -5.54 -16.36 -1.51
C PRO A 106 -6.39 -15.75 -0.39
N LEU A 107 -7.24 -16.57 0.24
CA LEU A 107 -7.89 -16.23 1.51
C LEU A 107 -6.88 -16.46 2.65
N HIS A 108 -6.28 -15.39 3.15
CA HIS A 108 -5.34 -15.47 4.26
C HIS A 108 -6.10 -15.67 5.59
N PRO A 109 -5.71 -16.63 6.44
CA PRO A 109 -6.36 -16.82 7.73
C PRO A 109 -6.09 -15.64 8.67
N VAL A 110 -7.10 -15.23 9.43
CA VAL A 110 -6.89 -14.32 10.58
C VAL A 110 -6.26 -15.09 11.75
N PRO A 111 -5.52 -14.44 12.66
CA PRO A 111 -4.87 -15.13 13.79
C PRO A 111 -5.87 -15.94 14.63
N GLY A 112 -5.65 -17.26 14.71
CA GLY A 112 -6.54 -18.21 15.41
C GLY A 112 -7.56 -18.94 14.53
N SER A 113 -7.61 -18.64 13.23
CA SER A 113 -8.48 -19.32 12.25
C SER A 113 -7.91 -20.66 11.75
N PRO A 114 -8.74 -21.66 11.39
CA PRO A 114 -8.32 -22.97 10.89
C PRO A 114 -8.41 -23.15 9.35
N ILE A 115 -8.31 -22.09 8.54
CA ILE A 115 -8.70 -22.11 7.10
C ILE A 115 -7.56 -21.91 6.09
N GLU A 116 -7.71 -22.53 4.91
CA GLU A 116 -6.84 -22.51 3.72
C GLU A 116 -7.54 -21.87 2.47
N PRO A 117 -6.83 -21.51 1.37
CA PRO A 117 -7.22 -20.35 0.54
C PRO A 117 -7.93 -20.56 -0.85
N PHE A 118 -8.93 -19.71 -1.15
CA PHE A 118 -9.63 -19.39 -2.45
C PHE A 118 -10.62 -18.19 -2.20
N ARG A 119 -11.31 -17.43 -3.10
CA ARG A 119 -11.44 -17.05 -4.56
C ARG A 119 -12.60 -15.99 -4.61
N SER A 120 -13.02 -15.28 -5.68
CA SER A 120 -12.55 -14.79 -7.01
C SER A 120 -13.54 -13.66 -7.47
N VAL A 121 -13.32 -12.92 -8.58
CA VAL A 121 -14.08 -11.68 -8.96
C VAL A 121 -14.40 -11.57 -10.47
N PHE A 122 -15.34 -10.68 -10.86
CA PHE A 122 -15.75 -10.31 -12.23
C PHE A 122 -16.26 -8.85 -12.31
N VAL A 123 -16.17 -8.20 -13.49
CA VAL A 123 -16.71 -6.84 -13.84
C VAL A 123 -17.25 -6.90 -15.29
N ALA A 124 -18.16 -6.00 -15.69
CA ALA A 124 -18.93 -6.12 -16.94
C ALA A 124 -18.52 -5.22 -18.12
N GLU A 125 -17.91 -4.06 -17.89
CA GLU A 125 -17.58 -3.06 -18.94
C GLU A 125 -16.20 -2.41 -18.69
N PRO A 126 -15.52 -1.88 -19.73
CA PRO A 126 -14.22 -1.20 -19.58
C PRO A 126 -14.32 0.02 -18.65
N LEU A 127 -13.46 0.07 -17.62
CA LEU A 127 -13.39 1.19 -16.68
C LEU A 127 -12.83 2.47 -17.32
N LEU A 128 -11.95 2.34 -18.32
CA LEU A 128 -11.28 3.46 -18.99
C LEU A 128 -11.67 3.54 -20.47
N THR A 129 -11.82 4.77 -20.97
CA THR A 129 -11.98 5.03 -22.41
C THR A 129 -10.68 4.76 -23.17
N THR A 130 -10.77 4.49 -24.48
CA THR A 130 -9.59 4.31 -25.33
C THR A 130 -8.62 5.50 -25.26
N ALA A 131 -9.13 6.72 -25.11
CA ALA A 131 -8.30 7.92 -24.92
C ALA A 131 -7.49 7.85 -23.61
N GLN A 132 -8.14 7.51 -22.48
CA GLN A 132 -7.48 7.33 -21.19
C GLN A 132 -6.46 6.19 -21.20
N ILE A 133 -6.76 5.06 -21.83
CA ILE A 133 -5.81 3.94 -21.99
C ILE A 133 -4.60 4.35 -22.85
N SER A 134 -4.81 5.17 -23.88
CA SER A 134 -3.74 5.57 -24.83
C SER A 134 -2.85 6.72 -24.35
N GLY A 135 -3.35 7.61 -23.48
CA GLY A 135 -2.65 8.83 -23.05
C GLY A 135 -2.46 8.99 -21.54
N GLY A 136 -3.14 8.18 -20.72
CA GLY A 136 -2.88 8.10 -19.28
C GLY A 136 -1.65 7.23 -18.98
N ASN A 137 -1.28 7.18 -17.70
CA ASN A 137 -0.16 6.37 -17.22
C ASN A 137 -0.37 6.00 -15.74
N LEU A 138 0.41 5.04 -15.23
CA LEU A 138 0.30 4.56 -13.86
C LEU A 138 1.64 4.68 -13.14
N LEU A 139 1.75 5.65 -12.25
CA LEU A 139 2.94 5.85 -11.43
C LEU A 139 2.93 4.85 -10.27
N LYS A 140 3.91 3.95 -10.22
CA LYS A 140 4.13 2.98 -9.12
C LYS A 140 5.40 3.38 -8.36
N VAL A 141 5.27 3.81 -7.10
CA VAL A 141 6.39 4.22 -6.22
C VAL A 141 6.58 3.16 -5.14
N THR A 142 7.73 2.48 -5.14
CA THR A 142 8.10 1.51 -4.09
C THR A 142 9.09 2.13 -3.11
N LEU A 143 8.74 2.20 -1.82
CA LEU A 143 9.66 2.54 -0.74
C LEU A 143 10.15 1.26 -0.05
N GLU A 144 11.41 0.91 -0.31
CA GLU A 144 12.07 -0.22 0.37
C GLU A 144 12.40 0.13 1.83
N ALA A 145 13.48 0.88 2.05
CA ALA A 145 14.11 1.07 3.35
C ALA A 145 14.97 2.34 3.39
N ALA A 146 15.23 2.83 4.61
CA ALA A 146 16.25 3.83 4.91
C ALA A 146 17.34 3.14 5.74
N TYR A 147 18.57 3.11 5.23
CA TYR A 147 19.73 2.48 5.88
C TYR A 147 20.58 3.50 6.63
N CYS A 148 21.51 3.04 7.48
CA CYS A 148 22.41 3.89 8.27
C CYS A 148 21.72 4.95 9.15
N VAL A 149 20.49 4.68 9.63
CA VAL A 149 19.71 5.70 10.35
C VAL A 149 20.39 6.14 11.66
N PRO A 150 20.36 7.44 12.03
CA PRO A 150 21.04 7.97 13.21
C PRO A 150 20.68 7.28 14.52
N GLU A 151 21.58 7.30 15.51
CA GLU A 151 21.35 6.65 16.81
C GLU A 151 20.12 7.18 17.56
N SER A 152 19.76 8.45 17.34
CA SER A 152 18.57 9.09 17.88
C SER A 152 17.27 8.41 17.47
N PHE A 153 17.25 7.59 16.41
CA PHE A 153 16.10 6.80 15.96
C PHE A 153 15.82 5.55 16.82
N MET A 154 16.65 5.23 17.82
CA MET A 154 16.26 4.24 18.82
C MET A 154 14.96 4.68 19.52
N PRO A 155 13.96 3.79 19.70
CA PRO A 155 12.68 4.13 20.32
C PRO A 155 12.83 4.26 21.85
N ILE A 156 13.48 5.33 22.28
CA ILE A 156 13.65 5.71 23.70
C ILE A 156 12.48 6.62 24.06
N GLY A 157 11.48 6.08 24.75
CA GLY A 157 10.26 6.80 25.14
C GLY A 157 9.03 6.39 24.32
N PRO A 158 8.15 7.33 23.91
CA PRO A 158 6.93 7.03 23.17
C PRO A 158 7.19 6.29 21.86
N LEU A 159 6.21 5.48 21.43
CA LEU A 159 6.21 4.87 20.10
C LEU A 159 6.39 5.95 19.02
N GLN A 160 7.19 5.66 18.00
CA GLN A 160 7.51 6.58 16.90
C GLN A 160 6.91 6.10 15.60
N ASN A 161 6.42 7.02 14.77
CA ASN A 161 6.09 6.75 13.38
C ASN A 161 7.19 7.30 12.48
N TYR A 162 7.72 6.45 11.61
CA TYR A 162 8.62 6.85 10.53
C TYR A 162 7.81 6.95 9.25
N MET A 163 7.73 8.17 8.72
CA MET A 163 6.96 8.50 7.54
C MET A 163 7.87 9.00 6.43
N VAL A 164 7.47 8.74 5.19
CA VAL A 164 8.12 9.28 3.99
C VAL A 164 7.05 9.86 3.09
N GLY A 165 7.27 11.05 2.53
CA GLY A 165 6.32 11.77 1.70
C GLY A 165 6.95 12.26 0.40
N MET A 166 6.14 12.32 -0.67
CA MET A 166 6.44 13.03 -1.90
C MET A 166 5.16 13.54 -2.55
N GLN A 167 5.23 14.67 -3.25
CA GLN A 167 4.13 15.20 -4.05
C GLN A 167 4.18 14.66 -5.48
N VAL A 168 3.05 14.58 -6.17
CA VAL A 168 2.93 14.21 -7.59
C VAL A 168 1.90 15.16 -8.24
N PRO A 169 2.12 15.72 -9.44
CA PRO A 169 1.13 16.56 -10.11
C PRO A 169 -0.12 15.76 -10.44
N SER A 170 -1.29 16.31 -10.10
CA SER A 170 -2.59 15.78 -10.52
C SER A 170 -3.21 16.67 -11.61
N ALA A 171 -4.36 16.26 -12.16
CA ALA A 171 -5.16 17.12 -13.02
C ALA A 171 -5.89 18.19 -12.19
N GLY A 172 -5.24 19.35 -12.01
CA GLY A 172 -5.83 20.50 -11.33
C GLY A 172 -4.78 21.38 -10.65
N GLU A 173 -5.23 22.21 -9.71
CA GLU A 173 -4.36 23.17 -8.99
C GLU A 173 -3.64 22.56 -7.77
N LYS A 174 -3.84 21.27 -7.47
CA LYS A 174 -3.33 20.65 -6.24
C LYS A 174 -2.59 19.33 -6.48
N ASP A 175 -1.34 19.28 -6.03
CA ASP A 175 -0.55 18.06 -6.01
C ASP A 175 -1.20 16.95 -5.16
N TYR A 176 -1.09 15.72 -5.66
CA TYR A 176 -1.42 14.49 -4.95
C TYR A 176 -0.24 14.06 -4.04
N PRO A 177 -0.40 13.98 -2.72
CA PRO A 177 0.68 13.59 -1.83
C PRO A 177 0.69 12.07 -1.58
N ILE A 178 1.75 11.40 -2.05
CA ILE A 178 2.06 10.01 -1.69
C ILE A 178 2.67 10.00 -0.29
N PHE A 179 2.12 9.19 0.62
CA PHE A 179 2.65 9.00 1.98
C PHE A 179 2.85 7.53 2.32
N PHE A 180 4.07 7.20 2.72
CA PHE A 180 4.43 5.93 3.36
C PHE A 180 4.51 6.14 4.87
N LYS A 181 3.98 5.20 5.66
CA LYS A 181 3.87 5.30 7.13
C LYS A 181 4.18 3.98 7.80
N ASN A 182 4.37 4.01 9.11
CA ASN A 182 4.55 2.84 9.98
C ASN A 182 5.80 2.02 9.63
N GLY A 183 6.90 2.69 9.27
CA GLY A 183 8.18 2.02 9.01
C GLY A 183 8.68 1.24 10.22
N THR A 184 9.22 0.04 10.00
CA THR A 184 9.73 -0.82 11.08
C THR A 184 11.22 -0.63 11.24
N LEU A 185 11.67 -0.10 12.39
CA LEU A 185 13.09 -0.06 12.75
C LEU A 185 13.61 -1.49 12.99
N LYS A 186 14.64 -1.87 12.24
CA LYS A 186 15.41 -3.11 12.39
C LYS A 186 16.84 -2.79 12.82
N LEU A 187 17.38 -3.63 13.70
CA LEU A 187 18.80 -3.60 14.05
C LEU A 187 19.63 -4.20 12.89
N GLY A 188 20.92 -3.84 12.84
CA GLY A 188 21.86 -4.48 11.93
C GLY A 188 22.24 -5.90 12.37
N GLY A 189 22.77 -6.68 11.44
CA GLY A 189 23.22 -8.07 11.63
C GLY A 189 22.90 -8.95 10.42
N GLU A 190 21.75 -8.72 9.78
CA GLU A 190 21.26 -9.45 8.61
C GLU A 190 20.80 -8.47 7.53
N ARG A 191 21.01 -8.80 6.25
CA ARG A 191 20.45 -8.08 5.09
C ARG A 191 18.97 -8.41 4.92
N GLU A 192 18.18 -7.52 4.31
CA GLU A 192 16.82 -7.88 3.89
C GLU A 192 16.83 -9.03 2.86
N PRO A 193 15.93 -10.02 2.98
CA PRO A 193 15.81 -11.09 2.00
C PRO A 193 15.34 -10.54 0.65
N VAL A 194 15.78 -11.18 -0.44
CA VAL A 194 15.29 -10.95 -1.80
C VAL A 194 15.07 -12.29 -2.51
N PRO A 195 13.94 -12.48 -3.23
CA PRO A 195 12.80 -11.58 -3.31
C PRO A 195 12.03 -11.49 -1.97
N ARG A 196 11.42 -10.33 -1.70
CA ARG A 196 10.45 -10.15 -0.60
C ARG A 196 9.21 -9.40 -1.10
N PRO A 197 8.00 -9.69 -0.60
CA PRO A 197 6.77 -9.08 -1.12
C PRO A 197 6.70 -7.58 -0.82
N LYS A 198 6.16 -6.82 -1.76
CA LYS A 198 5.69 -5.45 -1.50
C LYS A 198 4.37 -5.49 -0.75
N LYS A 199 4.09 -4.43 -0.01
CA LYS A 199 2.92 -4.32 0.86
C LYS A 199 2.04 -3.12 0.51
N TRP A 200 0.75 -3.24 0.78
CA TRP A 200 -0.20 -2.14 0.68
C TRP A 200 0.01 -1.15 1.85
N PRO A 201 0.13 0.17 1.62
CA PRO A 201 0.22 1.20 2.67
C PRO A 201 -1.16 1.58 3.22
N ILE A 202 -2.06 0.60 3.34
CA ILE A 202 -3.45 0.78 3.77
C ILE A 202 -3.67 0.21 5.17
N ALA A 203 -4.65 0.75 5.89
CA ALA A 203 -5.04 0.28 7.21
C ALA A 203 -6.08 -0.85 7.14
N ASN A 204 -6.46 -1.37 8.31
CA ASN A 204 -7.62 -2.25 8.53
C ASN A 204 -7.56 -3.66 7.90
N ILE A 205 -6.38 -4.10 7.46
CA ILE A 205 -6.16 -5.48 6.99
C ILE A 205 -6.25 -6.45 8.20
N LEU A 206 -7.15 -7.43 8.10
CA LEU A 206 -7.50 -8.34 9.20
C LEU A 206 -6.60 -9.58 9.25
N ALA A 207 -6.12 -10.04 8.09
CA ALA A 207 -5.28 -11.23 7.96
C ALA A 207 -3.84 -10.84 7.59
N PRO A 208 -2.81 -11.15 8.41
CA PRO A 208 -1.44 -10.67 8.19
C PRO A 208 -0.82 -10.96 6.81
N GLY A 209 -1.22 -12.05 6.15
CA GLY A 209 -0.76 -12.36 4.79
C GLY A 209 -1.32 -11.42 3.71
N ALA A 210 -2.52 -10.87 3.92
CA ALA A 210 -3.21 -9.98 2.99
C ALA A 210 -2.61 -8.56 2.94
N ASN A 211 -1.60 -8.27 3.78
CA ASN A 211 -0.81 -7.04 3.67
C ASN A 211 0.03 -6.98 2.38
N ASN A 212 0.31 -8.13 1.77
CA ASN A 212 1.14 -8.21 0.57
C ASN A 212 0.32 -7.89 -0.70
N ILE A 213 0.98 -7.27 -1.66
CA ILE A 213 0.46 -7.06 -3.01
C ILE A 213 0.68 -8.37 -3.81
N PRO A 214 -0.36 -8.95 -4.43
CA PRO A 214 -0.22 -10.14 -5.27
C PRO A 214 0.87 -9.95 -6.33
N ASP A 215 1.74 -10.95 -6.47
CA ASP A 215 2.82 -11.06 -7.46
C ASP A 215 3.81 -9.87 -7.58
N SER A 216 3.74 -8.89 -6.67
CA SER A 216 4.62 -7.71 -6.66
C SER A 216 5.72 -7.86 -5.61
N PHE A 217 6.94 -8.08 -6.08
CA PHE A 217 8.12 -8.34 -5.25
C PHE A 217 9.16 -7.22 -5.35
N ILE A 218 9.89 -7.02 -4.25
CA ILE A 218 11.16 -6.33 -4.22
C ILE A 218 12.24 -7.35 -4.56
N VAL A 219 12.99 -7.08 -5.62
CA VAL A 219 14.12 -7.90 -6.10
C VAL A 219 15.43 -7.16 -5.90
N GLY A 220 16.50 -7.89 -5.65
CA GLY A 220 17.86 -7.34 -5.67
C GLY A 220 18.40 -7.21 -7.10
N GLY A 221 19.59 -6.61 -7.21
CA GLY A 221 20.38 -6.51 -8.43
C GLY A 221 21.78 -5.99 -8.10
N PRO A 222 22.69 -5.87 -9.09
CA PRO A 222 23.94 -5.13 -8.93
C PRO A 222 23.64 -3.67 -8.55
N TYR A 223 24.49 -3.05 -7.72
CA TYR A 223 24.32 -1.62 -7.41
C TYR A 223 24.67 -0.76 -8.63
N GLU A 224 25.55 -1.26 -9.49
CA GLU A 224 26.02 -0.67 -10.74
C GLU A 224 24.92 -0.56 -11.81
N GLU A 225 23.79 -1.24 -11.63
CA GLU A 225 22.57 -1.14 -12.45
C GLU A 225 21.51 -0.17 -11.84
N GLU A 226 21.82 0.50 -10.73
CA GLU A 226 20.92 1.44 -10.07
C GLU A 226 21.09 2.88 -10.58
N GLU A 227 19.98 3.57 -10.82
CA GLU A 227 19.87 5.02 -11.14
C GLU A 227 20.02 5.90 -9.87
N GLY A 228 20.74 5.37 -8.86
CA GLY A 228 20.96 6.01 -7.55
C GLY A 228 22.25 6.81 -7.49
N GLU A 229 22.49 7.45 -6.35
CA GLU A 229 23.73 8.19 -6.08
C GLU A 229 24.84 7.28 -5.52
N LEU A 230 24.46 6.13 -4.96
CA LEU A 230 25.34 5.16 -4.30
C LEU A 230 25.48 3.87 -5.14
N ASN A 231 25.85 4.04 -6.42
CA ASN A 231 25.91 3.00 -7.45
C ASN A 231 27.34 2.67 -7.92
N ARG A 232 28.37 3.31 -7.34
CA ARG A 232 29.76 3.22 -7.84
C ARG A 232 30.55 2.12 -7.14
N PRO A 233 31.67 1.64 -7.72
CA PRO A 233 32.56 0.67 -7.08
C PRO A 233 33.07 1.12 -5.71
N GLU A 234 33.26 2.42 -5.50
CA GLU A 234 33.67 3.02 -4.23
C GLU A 234 32.58 2.92 -3.15
N ASP A 235 31.30 3.07 -3.54
CA ASP A 235 30.15 3.02 -2.64
C ASP A 235 29.86 1.60 -2.14
N ARG A 236 30.33 0.58 -2.88
CA ARG A 236 29.97 -0.83 -2.66
C ARG A 236 30.25 -1.33 -1.24
N GLU A 237 31.36 -0.90 -0.63
CA GLU A 237 31.69 -1.28 0.76
C GLU A 237 30.77 -0.57 1.76
N PHE A 238 30.48 0.72 1.54
CA PHE A 238 29.51 1.45 2.35
C PHE A 238 28.10 0.84 2.24
N ARG A 239 27.63 0.54 1.02
CA ARG A 239 26.36 -0.16 0.76
C ARG A 239 26.29 -1.50 1.48
N ASN A 240 27.34 -2.33 1.40
CA ASN A 240 27.39 -3.61 2.10
C ASN A 240 27.32 -3.46 3.63
N GLN A 241 28.05 -2.50 4.21
CA GLN A 241 27.95 -2.23 5.65
C GLN A 241 26.58 -1.65 6.03
N ALA A 242 26.01 -0.76 5.21
CA ALA A 242 24.72 -0.14 5.43
C ALA A 242 23.57 -1.16 5.41
N GLU A 243 23.55 -2.05 4.42
CA GLU A 243 22.50 -3.04 4.20
C GLU A 243 22.59 -4.22 5.17
N CYS A 244 23.80 -4.65 5.56
CA CYS A 244 24.00 -5.79 6.47
C CYS A 244 24.17 -5.38 7.95
N MET A 245 25.06 -4.43 8.25
CA MET A 245 25.60 -4.23 9.61
C MET A 245 25.00 -3.05 10.37
N LYS A 246 24.29 -2.14 9.70
CA LYS A 246 23.78 -0.90 10.31
C LYS A 246 22.28 -0.97 10.58
N LYS A 247 21.82 -0.07 11.46
CA LYS A 247 20.40 0.14 11.78
C LYS A 247 19.67 0.64 10.53
N ARG A 248 18.43 0.19 10.33
CA ARG A 248 17.60 0.58 9.18
C ARG A 248 16.13 0.68 9.55
N ILE A 249 15.35 1.42 8.76
CA ILE A 249 13.88 1.36 8.79
C ILE A 249 13.43 0.69 7.50
N THR A 250 12.54 -0.29 7.58
CA THR A 250 11.95 -0.93 6.39
C THR A 250 10.45 -0.68 6.33
N TRP A 251 9.96 -0.28 5.17
CA TRP A 251 8.54 -0.17 4.86
C TRP A 251 8.13 -1.33 3.94
N ASP A 252 8.85 -1.51 2.83
CA ASP A 252 8.52 -2.39 1.71
C ASP A 252 7.12 -2.09 1.11
N LEU A 253 6.74 -0.81 1.08
CA LEU A 253 5.42 -0.35 0.67
C LEU A 253 5.43 0.07 -0.81
N GLU A 254 4.37 -0.22 -1.55
CA GLU A 254 4.14 0.37 -2.89
C GLU A 254 2.92 1.28 -2.86
N SER A 255 3.08 2.52 -3.31
CA SER A 255 1.99 3.43 -3.63
C SER A 255 1.81 3.55 -5.13
N ARG A 256 0.57 3.77 -5.56
CA ARG A 256 0.15 3.76 -6.96
C ARG A 256 -0.78 4.96 -7.18
N CYS A 257 -0.56 5.69 -8.26
CA CYS A 257 -1.37 6.85 -8.64
C CYS A 257 -1.64 6.81 -10.14
N TYR A 258 -2.90 6.95 -10.53
CA TYR A 258 -3.30 7.00 -11.93
C TYR A 258 -3.15 8.44 -12.44
N LEU A 259 -2.27 8.62 -13.42
CA LEU A 259 -2.09 9.90 -14.10
C LEU A 259 -2.97 9.89 -15.34
N ASP A 260 -3.96 10.78 -15.39
CA ASP A 260 -4.70 11.06 -16.62
C ASP A 260 -3.81 11.80 -17.65
N PRO A 261 -4.23 11.96 -18.92
CA PRO A 261 -3.36 12.56 -19.93
C PRO A 261 -2.85 13.99 -19.57
N PRO A 262 -3.67 14.91 -19.01
CA PRO A 262 -3.19 16.17 -18.44
C PRO A 262 -2.15 16.02 -17.32
N ALA A 263 -2.35 15.09 -16.36
CA ALA A 263 -1.39 14.84 -15.29
C ALA A 263 -0.07 14.25 -15.81
N VAL A 264 -0.10 13.37 -16.83
CA VAL A 264 1.11 12.82 -17.48
C VAL A 264 1.96 13.95 -18.07
N VAL A 265 1.36 14.87 -18.84
CA VAL A 265 2.07 16.01 -19.43
C VAL A 265 2.60 16.95 -18.34
N SER A 266 1.81 17.20 -17.29
CA SER A 266 2.21 18.04 -16.15
C SER A 266 3.38 17.44 -15.36
N PHE A 267 3.38 16.13 -15.16
CA PHE A 267 4.47 15.39 -14.50
C PHE A 267 5.74 15.40 -15.35
N GLN A 268 5.64 15.08 -16.65
CA GLN A 268 6.79 15.16 -17.57
C GLN A 268 7.40 16.57 -17.61
N LYS A 269 6.56 17.62 -17.65
CA LYS A 269 7.03 19.00 -17.59
C LYS A 269 7.76 19.31 -16.29
N ARG A 270 7.20 18.97 -15.12
CA ARG A 270 7.85 19.21 -13.82
C ARG A 270 9.15 18.43 -13.65
N ILE A 271 9.29 17.25 -14.26
CA ILE A 271 10.57 16.53 -14.35
C ILE A 271 11.58 17.31 -15.22
N ALA A 272 11.15 17.86 -16.36
CA ALA A 272 12.04 18.65 -17.22
C ALA A 272 12.51 19.96 -16.54
N ASP A 273 11.58 20.64 -15.85
CA ASP A 273 11.82 21.91 -15.16
C ASP A 273 12.67 21.71 -13.89
N CYS A 274 12.27 20.81 -12.97
CA CYS A 274 12.90 20.65 -11.65
C CYS A 274 14.03 19.59 -11.62
N ARG A 275 13.99 18.58 -12.49
CA ARG A 275 14.89 17.39 -12.57
C ARG A 275 14.89 16.46 -11.36
N PHE A 276 15.17 17.02 -10.19
CA PHE A 276 15.22 16.31 -8.92
C PHE A 276 13.88 16.40 -8.20
N TRP A 277 13.47 15.29 -7.62
CA TRP A 277 12.23 15.18 -6.87
C TRP A 277 12.50 15.04 -5.38
N PRO A 278 11.95 15.92 -4.52
CA PRO A 278 12.10 15.79 -3.09
C PRO A 278 11.31 14.58 -2.59
N VAL A 279 11.98 13.72 -1.84
CA VAL A 279 11.39 12.62 -1.08
C VAL A 279 11.77 12.85 0.38
N GLU A 280 10.80 13.35 1.15
CA GLU A 280 11.01 13.77 2.54
C GLU A 280 10.81 12.59 3.50
N ILE A 281 11.68 12.47 4.49
CA ILE A 281 11.59 11.51 5.59
C ILE A 281 11.43 12.25 6.91
N THR A 282 10.37 11.93 7.65
CA THR A 282 10.04 12.54 8.94
C THR A 282 9.83 11.50 10.04
N ARG A 283 10.10 11.90 11.29
CA ARG A 283 9.80 11.11 12.49
C ARG A 283 8.85 11.88 13.41
N VAL A 284 7.69 11.29 13.66
CA VAL A 284 6.61 11.88 14.47
C VAL A 284 6.24 10.94 15.63
N PRO A 285 6.16 11.43 16.88
CA PRO A 285 5.68 10.63 18.01
C PRO A 285 4.23 10.17 17.82
N LEU A 286 3.94 8.91 18.14
CA LEU A 286 2.57 8.37 18.13
C LEU A 286 1.83 8.74 19.41
N VAL A 287 0.95 9.74 19.32
CA VAL A 287 -0.01 10.06 20.37
C VAL A 287 -1.02 8.91 20.51
N ALA A 288 -1.09 8.31 21.70
CA ALA A 288 -1.94 7.15 21.95
C ALA A 288 -3.42 7.56 22.11
N VAL A 289 -4.19 7.57 21.01
CA VAL A 289 -5.63 7.81 21.04
C VAL A 289 -6.34 6.64 21.74
N PRO A 290 -7.13 6.87 22.82
CA PRO A 290 -7.85 5.80 23.51
C PRO A 290 -8.91 5.17 22.61
N LYS A 291 -8.94 3.83 22.54
CA LYS A 291 -9.99 3.07 21.84
C LYS A 291 -11.36 3.37 22.46
N GLY A 292 -12.24 4.05 21.72
CA GLY A 292 -13.62 4.29 22.18
C GLY A 292 -14.38 5.47 21.57
N LYS A 293 -13.75 6.33 20.76
CA LYS A 293 -14.44 7.42 20.04
C LYS A 293 -14.04 7.46 18.57
N SER A 294 -15.03 7.67 17.71
CA SER A 294 -14.82 8.00 16.29
C SER A 294 -14.24 9.42 16.20
N ALA A 295 -12.93 9.50 15.97
CA ALA A 295 -12.27 10.77 15.72
C ALA A 295 -12.77 11.35 14.38
N LYS A 296 -13.57 12.42 14.43
CA LYS A 296 -13.58 13.37 13.33
C LYS A 296 -12.15 13.88 13.17
N PHE A 297 -11.64 13.90 11.93
CA PHE A 297 -10.47 14.70 11.59
C PHE A 297 -10.89 16.18 11.55
N GLU A 298 -11.05 16.77 12.74
CA GLU A 298 -10.96 18.22 12.87
C GLU A 298 -9.49 18.63 12.66
N LYS A 299 -9.27 19.79 12.03
CA LYS A 299 -7.92 20.31 11.80
C LYS A 299 -7.35 20.86 13.10
N THR A 300 -6.77 20.01 13.94
CA THR A 300 -5.79 20.48 14.93
C THR A 300 -4.52 20.89 14.18
N ASP A 301 -4.32 22.21 14.11
CA ASP A 301 -3.12 22.87 13.56
C ASP A 301 -1.97 22.80 14.59
N ASP A 302 -1.81 21.64 15.22
CA ASP A 302 -0.66 21.34 16.08
C ASP A 302 0.52 21.05 15.16
N GLU A 303 1.51 21.96 15.15
CA GLU A 303 2.85 21.68 14.65
C GLU A 303 3.47 20.56 15.51
N GLY A 304 3.18 19.31 15.14
CA GLY A 304 3.62 18.09 15.81
C GLY A 304 5.13 17.89 15.70
N GLN A 305 5.87 18.71 16.46
CA GLN A 305 7.30 19.01 16.36
C GLN A 305 8.12 17.86 15.74
N PHE A 306 8.50 18.02 14.47
CA PHE A 306 9.19 16.99 13.71
C PHE A 306 10.52 16.62 14.37
N SER A 307 10.52 15.50 15.08
CA SER A 307 11.66 15.02 15.88
C SER A 307 12.84 14.52 15.03
N PHE A 308 12.65 14.45 13.71
CA PHE A 308 13.66 14.40 12.66
C PHE A 308 12.97 14.78 11.34
N HIS A 309 13.68 15.50 10.46
CA HIS A 309 13.26 15.81 9.09
C HIS A 309 14.50 15.78 8.18
N GLY A 310 14.41 15.03 7.09
CA GLY A 310 15.43 14.94 6.06
C GLY A 310 14.82 14.79 4.67
N VAL A 311 15.61 14.97 3.63
CA VAL A 311 15.17 14.91 2.23
C VAL A 311 16.19 14.19 1.37
N ALA A 312 15.71 13.29 0.50
CA ALA A 312 16.47 12.73 -0.60
C ALA A 312 16.01 13.37 -1.93
N TYR A 313 16.93 13.54 -2.87
CA TYR A 313 16.67 14.18 -4.16
C TYR A 313 16.75 13.15 -5.29
N VAL A 314 15.61 12.60 -5.69
CA VAL A 314 15.54 11.56 -6.72
C VAL A 314 15.61 12.18 -8.11
N ASN A 315 16.65 11.86 -8.89
CA ASN A 315 16.74 12.29 -10.29
C ASN A 315 15.67 11.57 -11.14
N MET A 316 14.61 12.29 -11.53
CA MET A 316 13.51 11.75 -12.33
C MET A 316 13.76 11.83 -13.84
N VAL A 317 14.79 12.57 -14.29
CA VAL A 317 15.07 12.82 -15.72
C VAL A 317 15.15 11.54 -16.57
N PRO A 318 15.67 10.39 -16.09
CA PRO A 318 15.68 9.16 -16.90
C PRO A 318 14.29 8.72 -17.39
N LEU A 319 13.22 9.03 -16.65
CA LEU A 319 11.82 8.72 -17.03
C LEU A 319 11.32 9.50 -18.26
N LEU A 320 12.06 10.53 -18.71
CA LEU A 320 11.76 11.26 -19.95
C LEU A 320 12.36 10.59 -21.21
N TYR A 321 13.25 9.60 -21.05
CA TYR A 321 13.87 8.94 -22.20
C TYR A 321 12.99 7.81 -22.78
N PRO A 322 12.83 7.73 -24.12
CA PRO A 322 12.01 6.69 -24.75
C PRO A 322 12.41 5.27 -24.33
N GLY A 323 11.42 4.49 -23.87
CA GLY A 323 11.61 3.11 -23.43
C GLY A 323 11.96 2.93 -21.94
N VAL A 324 12.39 3.98 -21.24
CA VAL A 324 12.61 3.91 -19.78
C VAL A 324 11.25 3.88 -19.08
N LYS A 325 11.03 2.86 -18.24
CA LYS A 325 9.76 2.64 -17.50
C LYS A 325 9.93 2.61 -15.99
N LYS A 326 11.15 2.73 -15.47
CA LYS A 326 11.47 2.71 -14.05
C LYS A 326 12.76 3.48 -13.78
N ILE A 327 12.88 3.97 -12.55
CA ILE A 327 14.15 4.25 -11.88
C ILE A 327 14.19 3.44 -10.59
N ARG A 328 15.39 3.04 -10.15
CA ARG A 328 15.61 2.36 -8.86
C ARG A 328 17.02 2.66 -8.39
N GLY A 329 17.19 3.01 -7.12
CA GLY A 329 18.49 3.10 -6.49
C GLY A 329 18.44 3.58 -5.04
N ALA A 330 19.62 3.63 -4.40
CA ALA A 330 19.80 4.34 -3.14
C ALA A 330 20.24 5.80 -3.38
N PHE A 331 19.71 6.72 -2.57
CA PHE A 331 19.94 8.16 -2.61
C PHE A 331 20.35 8.65 -1.21
N HIS A 332 21.16 9.70 -1.11
CA HIS A 332 21.51 10.30 0.16
C HIS A 332 20.30 11.01 0.79
N VAL A 333 20.15 10.86 2.10
CA VAL A 333 19.23 11.66 2.90
C VAL A 333 20.02 12.80 3.52
N TYR A 334 19.75 14.02 3.06
CA TYR A 334 20.29 15.24 3.62
C TYR A 334 19.39 15.72 4.79
N PRO A 335 19.93 16.42 5.80
CA PRO A 335 19.11 17.16 6.75
C PRO A 335 18.22 18.16 5.99
N TYR A 336 16.95 18.26 6.36
CA TYR A 336 16.09 19.31 5.82
C TYR A 336 16.53 20.67 6.38
N LEU A 337 16.57 21.70 5.51
CA LEU A 337 16.99 23.06 5.84
C LEU A 337 16.08 24.03 5.08
N ASP A 338 15.27 24.82 5.79
CA ASP A 338 14.31 25.74 5.17
C ASP A 338 14.97 26.73 4.19
N SER A 339 16.19 27.19 4.49
CA SER A 339 16.93 28.10 3.60
C SER A 339 17.19 27.51 2.21
N THR A 340 17.35 26.19 2.08
CA THR A 340 17.62 25.53 0.79
C THR A 340 16.37 25.38 -0.08
N VAL A 341 15.16 25.49 0.50
CA VAL A 341 13.89 25.39 -0.22
C VAL A 341 13.57 26.66 -1.02
N TYR A 342 14.14 27.81 -0.63
CA TYR A 342 13.93 29.10 -1.29
C TYR A 342 15.05 29.49 -2.29
N GLU A 343 16.04 28.61 -2.53
CA GLU A 343 17.24 28.89 -3.34
C GLU A 343 17.39 27.99 -4.59
N LYS A 344 16.37 27.20 -4.97
CA LYS A 344 16.40 26.27 -6.11
C LYS A 344 15.14 26.31 -6.97
#